data_AF-A0A1F8BLJ3-F1
#
_entry.id   AF-A0A1F8BLJ3-F1
#
_cell.length_a   1.000
_cell.length_b   1.000
_cell.length_c   1.000
_cell.angle_alpha   90.00
_cell.angle_beta   90.00
_cell.angle_gamma   90.00
#
_symmetry.space_group_name_H-M   'P 1'
#
loop_
_entity.id
_entity.type
_entity.pdbx_description
1 polymer ?
#
loop_
_entity_poly.entity_id
_entity_poly.type
_entity_poly.pdbx_seq_one_letter_code
_entity_poly.pdbx_strand_id
1 'polypeptide(L)'
;MTEDRRSAADELFLVFRRKLTLSNRETDKREAIKDLLSSLGWLGKETQEKDQRVEDFEYINRRLNRLMQQSSNLPPQYRDVNLLAQNLNGRQIPTLKDARKQFYTSERIANIVFSTIEKATREYPEWARVDPGHPSIGTPASGALIEGFGAFLGQLENDNNPDITAQVNRAYVKAFEEVLITEKPSSPLLKDVIGWMKTEKEDFPKAIELKIDTFHQ
;
A
#
# COMPACT_ATOMS: atom_id res chain seq x y z
N MET A 1 15.62 31.42 -6.14
CA MET A 1 14.56 30.58 -5.57
C MET A 1 14.52 29.29 -6.35
N THR A 2 15.11 28.22 -5.83
CA THR A 2 15.14 26.92 -6.48
C THR A 2 13.93 26.13 -6.02
N GLU A 3 12.90 26.08 -6.87
CA GLU A 3 11.72 25.26 -6.66
C GLU A 3 12.08 23.78 -6.50
N ASP A 4 11.36 23.18 -5.57
CA ASP A 4 11.50 21.86 -5.00
C ASP A 4 11.26 20.76 -6.05
N ARG A 5 12.34 20.29 -6.70
CA ARG A 5 12.30 19.25 -7.76
C ARG A 5 12.21 17.81 -7.23
N ARG A 6 11.80 17.59 -5.98
CA ARG A 6 11.61 16.22 -5.46
C ARG A 6 10.18 15.77 -5.67
N SER A 7 10.01 14.60 -6.28
CA SER A 7 8.70 13.98 -6.40
C SER A 7 8.12 13.72 -5.00
N ALA A 8 6.80 13.66 -4.89
CA ALA A 8 6.13 13.37 -3.63
C ALA A 8 6.62 12.05 -2.99
N ALA A 9 6.91 11.07 -3.84
CA ALA A 9 7.47 9.79 -3.43
C ALA A 9 8.86 9.94 -2.83
N ASP A 10 9.77 10.69 -3.48
CA ASP A 10 11.16 10.87 -3.02
C ASP A 10 11.26 11.50 -1.63
N GLU A 11 10.35 12.42 -1.32
CA GLU A 11 10.32 13.09 -0.03
C GLU A 11 9.79 12.19 1.08
N LEU A 12 8.72 11.43 0.79
CA LEU A 12 8.21 10.38 1.66
C LEU A 12 9.32 9.34 1.94
N PHE A 13 10.02 8.86 0.91
CA PHE A 13 11.14 7.93 1.03
C PHE A 13 12.25 8.46 1.98
N LEU A 14 12.64 9.73 1.85
CA LEU A 14 13.67 10.35 2.69
C LEU A 14 13.24 10.51 4.14
N VAL A 15 12.00 10.95 4.35
CA VAL A 15 11.41 11.12 5.68
C VAL A 15 11.30 9.77 6.40
N PHE A 16 10.90 8.72 5.69
CA PHE A 16 10.85 7.35 6.21
C PHE A 16 12.23 6.82 6.61
N ARG A 17 13.22 6.94 5.71
CA ARG A 17 14.57 6.47 5.97
C ARG A 17 15.18 7.09 7.23
N ARG A 18 15.00 8.41 7.42
CA ARG A 18 15.58 9.14 8.55
C ARG A 18 14.95 8.74 9.89
N LYS A 19 13.66 8.48 9.93
CA LYS A 19 12.93 8.12 11.15
C LYS A 19 13.10 6.66 11.55
N LEU A 20 13.07 5.74 10.60
CA LEU A 20 13.35 4.31 10.85
C LEU A 20 14.75 4.07 11.45
N THR A 21 15.73 4.86 11.00
CA THR A 21 17.10 4.82 11.58
C THR A 21 17.12 5.16 13.08
N LEU A 22 16.16 5.96 13.57
CA LEU A 22 16.07 6.38 14.98
C LEU A 22 15.31 5.38 15.87
N SER A 23 14.44 4.54 15.31
CA SER A 23 13.55 3.61 16.03
C SER A 23 14.21 2.25 16.37
N ASN A 24 15.48 2.06 16.03
CA ASN A 24 16.17 0.76 15.91
C ASN A 24 16.59 0.06 17.23
N ARG A 25 15.77 0.09 18.29
CA ARG A 25 16.13 -0.39 19.65
C ARG A 25 15.59 -1.78 20.08
N GLU A 26 14.88 -2.54 19.25
CA GLU A 26 14.41 -3.90 19.59
C GLU A 26 14.73 -4.95 18.50
N THR A 27 15.07 -6.18 18.88
CA THR A 27 15.80 -7.16 18.05
C THR A 27 15.01 -7.68 16.85
N ASP A 28 13.75 -8.10 17.01
CA ASP A 28 12.92 -8.57 15.87
C ASP A 28 12.49 -7.43 14.95
N LYS A 29 12.49 -6.19 15.47
CA LYS A 29 12.24 -4.97 14.69
C LYS A 29 13.42 -4.64 13.77
N ARG A 30 14.65 -5.08 14.10
CA ARG A 30 15.85 -4.75 13.30
C ARG A 30 15.79 -5.31 11.90
N GLU A 31 15.37 -6.56 11.72
CA GLU A 31 15.41 -7.21 10.39
C GLU A 31 14.31 -6.67 9.47
N ALA A 32 13.07 -6.55 9.92
CA ALA A 32 11.99 -5.96 9.10
C ALA A 32 12.27 -4.48 8.73
N ILE A 33 12.79 -3.69 9.69
CA ILE A 33 13.19 -2.30 9.41
C ILE A 33 14.38 -2.27 8.45
N LYS A 34 15.34 -3.19 8.56
CA LYS A 34 16.51 -3.29 7.68
C LYS A 34 16.11 -3.72 6.26
N ASP A 35 15.19 -4.65 6.11
CA ASP A 35 14.65 -5.08 4.82
C ASP A 35 13.90 -3.93 4.14
N LEU A 36 13.06 -3.22 4.88
CA LEU A 36 12.41 -2.00 4.40
C LEU A 36 13.45 -0.96 3.98
N LEU A 37 14.42 -0.61 4.83
CA LEU A 37 15.48 0.34 4.50
C LEU A 37 16.29 -0.07 3.26
N SER A 38 16.54 -1.37 3.10
CA SER A 38 17.25 -1.92 1.93
C SER A 38 16.41 -1.81 0.67
N SER A 39 15.11 -2.11 0.76
CA SER A 39 14.12 -1.96 -0.32
C SER A 39 13.99 -0.49 -0.76
N LEU A 40 13.85 0.45 0.18
CA LEU A 40 13.81 1.89 -0.12
C LEU A 40 15.15 2.36 -0.71
N GLY A 41 16.28 1.83 -0.22
CA GLY A 41 17.60 2.13 -0.74
C GLY A 41 17.82 1.64 -2.17
N TRP A 42 17.25 0.49 -2.51
CA TRP A 42 17.23 -0.07 -3.87
C TRP A 42 16.34 0.76 -4.80
N LEU A 43 15.11 1.11 -4.40
CA LEU A 43 14.23 2.00 -5.18
C LEU A 43 14.83 3.39 -5.42
N GLY A 44 15.65 3.88 -4.48
CA GLY A 44 16.40 5.13 -4.66
C GLY A 44 17.46 5.07 -5.77
N LYS A 45 17.89 3.87 -6.17
CA LYS A 45 18.82 3.62 -7.28
C LYS A 45 18.07 3.25 -8.57
N GLU A 46 17.06 2.40 -8.46
CA GLU A 46 16.22 1.95 -9.59
C GLU A 46 15.07 2.92 -9.87
N THR A 47 15.41 4.11 -10.35
CA THR A 47 14.44 5.21 -10.55
C THR A 47 13.27 4.84 -11.48
N GLN A 48 13.51 4.05 -12.53
CA GLN A 48 12.46 3.60 -13.44
C GLN A 48 11.46 2.64 -12.77
N GLU A 49 11.93 1.68 -11.97
CA GLU A 49 11.07 0.79 -11.19
C GLU A 49 10.23 1.58 -10.19
N LYS A 50 10.85 2.54 -9.49
CA LYS A 50 10.15 3.43 -8.56
C LYS A 50 9.04 4.22 -9.26
N ASP A 51 9.33 4.83 -10.40
CA ASP A 51 8.36 5.65 -11.14
C ASP A 51 7.19 4.79 -11.67
N GLN A 52 7.47 3.59 -12.19
CA GLN A 52 6.45 2.64 -12.62
C GLN A 52 5.53 2.21 -11.47
N ARG A 53 6.10 1.92 -10.29
CA ARG A 53 5.33 1.54 -9.09
C ARG A 53 4.40 2.67 -8.64
N VAL A 54 4.89 3.91 -8.63
CA VAL A 54 4.08 5.08 -8.30
C VAL A 54 2.96 5.29 -9.32
N GLU A 55 3.25 5.16 -10.61
CA GLU A 55 2.26 5.31 -11.67
C GLU A 55 1.16 4.24 -11.57
N ASP A 56 1.55 2.98 -11.36
CA ASP A 56 0.60 1.88 -11.20
C ASP A 56 -0.24 2.05 -9.93
N PHE A 57 0.37 2.42 -8.80
CA PHE A 57 -0.36 2.72 -7.57
C PHE A 57 -1.43 3.80 -7.77
N GLU A 58 -1.05 4.91 -8.41
CA GLU A 58 -1.95 6.01 -8.73
C GLU A 58 -3.03 5.60 -9.74
N TYR A 59 -2.69 4.75 -10.72
CA TYR A 59 -3.66 4.16 -11.64
C TYR A 59 -4.71 3.36 -10.88
N ILE A 60 -4.29 2.48 -9.97
CA ILE A 60 -5.18 1.63 -9.19
C ILE A 60 -6.10 2.49 -8.30
N ASN A 61 -5.58 3.49 -7.59
CA ASN A 61 -6.42 4.40 -6.78
C ASN A 61 -7.46 5.14 -7.63
N ARG A 62 -7.08 5.67 -8.81
CA ARG A 62 -8.05 6.26 -9.75
C ARG A 62 -9.07 5.24 -10.24
N ARG A 63 -8.67 3.99 -10.42
CA ARG A 63 -9.57 2.93 -10.87
C ARG A 63 -10.55 2.53 -9.77
N LEU A 64 -10.09 2.37 -8.53
CA LEU A 64 -10.92 2.15 -7.35
C LEU A 64 -11.98 3.25 -7.23
N ASN A 65 -11.58 4.52 -7.27
CA ASN A 65 -12.54 5.64 -7.22
C ASN A 65 -13.62 5.55 -8.31
N ARG A 66 -13.25 5.16 -9.55
CA ARG A 66 -14.22 4.97 -10.65
C ARG A 66 -15.16 3.80 -10.40
N LEU A 67 -14.65 2.68 -9.88
CA LEU A 67 -15.44 1.49 -9.58
C LEU A 67 -16.39 1.73 -8.41
N MET A 68 -15.94 2.39 -7.34
CA MET A 68 -16.78 2.71 -6.18
C MET A 68 -17.99 3.60 -6.56
N GLN A 69 -17.88 4.44 -7.59
CA GLN A 69 -19.00 5.23 -8.13
C GLN A 69 -20.05 4.39 -8.88
N GLN A 70 -19.72 3.15 -9.26
CA GLN A 70 -20.58 2.23 -10.02
C GLN A 70 -21.30 1.21 -9.13
N SER A 71 -21.35 1.45 -7.81
CA SER A 71 -21.64 0.49 -6.72
C SER A 71 -22.82 -0.48 -6.91
N SER A 72 -23.79 -0.17 -7.77
CA SER A 72 -24.93 -1.04 -8.08
C SER A 72 -24.69 -2.11 -9.16
N ASN A 73 -23.59 -2.06 -9.93
CA ASN A 73 -23.34 -2.96 -11.08
C ASN A 73 -21.88 -3.42 -11.21
N LEU A 74 -21.15 -3.57 -10.11
CA LEU A 74 -19.76 -4.03 -10.16
C LEU A 74 -19.67 -5.52 -10.56
N PRO A 75 -18.75 -5.88 -11.48
CA PRO A 75 -18.43 -7.28 -11.74
C PRO A 75 -18.07 -8.04 -10.46
N PRO A 76 -18.44 -9.33 -10.32
CA PRO A 76 -18.21 -10.12 -9.09
C PRO A 76 -16.74 -10.20 -8.63
N GLN A 77 -15.79 -9.96 -9.52
CA GLN A 77 -14.35 -9.96 -9.24
C GLN A 77 -13.87 -8.72 -8.44
N TYR A 78 -14.74 -7.72 -8.23
CA TYR A 78 -14.44 -6.49 -7.50
C TYR A 78 -15.27 -6.39 -6.22
N ARG A 79 -15.40 -7.50 -5.48
CA ARG A 79 -16.23 -7.59 -4.28
C ARG A 79 -15.71 -6.65 -3.21
N ASP A 80 -14.39 -6.66 -2.99
CA ASP A 80 -13.76 -5.87 -1.95
C ASP A 80 -13.75 -4.37 -2.29
N VAL A 81 -13.82 -4.00 -3.58
CA VAL A 81 -14.08 -2.61 -3.99
C VAL A 81 -15.43 -2.08 -3.46
N ASN A 82 -16.47 -2.92 -3.45
CA ASN A 82 -17.79 -2.53 -2.91
C ASN A 82 -17.74 -2.38 -1.38
N LEU A 83 -17.02 -3.26 -0.69
CA LEU A 83 -16.81 -3.15 0.76
C LEU A 83 -16.04 -1.87 1.11
N LEU A 84 -15.02 -1.54 0.34
CA LEU A 84 -14.29 -0.28 0.50
C LEU A 84 -15.21 0.93 0.30
N ALA A 85 -16.06 0.92 -0.73
CA ALA A 85 -17.01 2.02 -0.99
C ALA A 85 -17.97 2.26 0.21
N GLN A 86 -18.43 1.18 0.83
CA GLN A 86 -19.28 1.22 2.03
C GLN A 86 -18.51 1.80 3.23
N ASN A 87 -17.28 1.32 3.45
CA ASN A 87 -16.44 1.74 4.56
C ASN A 87 -15.98 3.21 4.45
N LEU A 88 -15.81 3.73 3.24
CA LEU A 88 -15.45 5.13 2.99
C LEU A 88 -16.67 6.08 2.96
N ASN A 89 -17.90 5.55 3.10
CA ASN A 89 -19.15 6.33 3.12
C ASN A 89 -19.24 7.38 1.99
N GLY A 90 -18.87 6.97 0.76
CA GLY A 90 -18.91 7.82 -0.43
C GLY A 90 -17.74 8.80 -0.62
N ARG A 91 -16.74 8.79 0.28
CA ARG A 91 -15.52 9.58 0.07
C ARG A 91 -14.58 8.93 -0.94
N GLN A 92 -13.80 9.78 -1.60
CA GLN A 92 -12.82 9.34 -2.59
C GLN A 92 -11.47 9.07 -1.94
N ILE A 93 -10.78 8.07 -2.45
CA ILE A 93 -9.38 7.79 -2.14
C ILE A 93 -8.54 8.96 -2.66
N PRO A 94 -7.78 9.69 -1.83
CA PRO A 94 -6.91 10.77 -2.25
C PRO A 94 -5.77 10.27 -3.14
N THR A 95 -5.22 11.17 -3.98
CA THR A 95 -3.96 10.89 -4.69
C THR A 95 -2.78 10.94 -3.71
N LEU A 96 -1.62 10.39 -4.08
CA LEU A 96 -0.38 10.54 -3.31
C LEU A 96 0.00 12.02 -3.17
N LYS A 97 -0.29 12.83 -4.19
CA LYS A 97 -0.05 14.28 -4.14
C LYS A 97 -0.91 14.96 -3.07
N ASP A 98 -2.19 14.60 -2.98
CA ASP A 98 -3.12 15.15 -1.99
C ASP A 98 -2.79 14.64 -0.58
N ALA A 99 -2.48 13.35 -0.45
CA ALA A 99 -2.01 12.76 0.80
C ALA A 99 -0.71 13.43 1.29
N ARG A 100 0.26 13.67 0.38
CA ARG A 100 1.48 14.42 0.69
C ARG A 100 1.18 15.83 1.19
N LYS A 101 0.29 16.56 0.51
CA LYS A 101 -0.07 17.91 0.94
C LYS A 101 -0.60 17.88 2.37
N GLN A 102 -1.50 16.95 2.67
CA GLN A 102 -2.06 16.80 4.02
C GLN A 102 -1.01 16.42 5.07
N PHE A 103 -0.05 15.56 4.71
CA PHE A 103 1.08 15.19 5.56
C PHE A 103 1.90 16.42 6.00
N TYR A 104 2.23 17.32 5.07
CA TYR A 104 3.04 18.51 5.40
C TYR A 104 2.25 19.62 6.11
N THR A 105 0.93 19.65 5.94
CA THR A 105 0.10 20.71 6.52
C THR A 105 -0.55 20.33 7.84
N SER A 106 -0.47 19.06 8.26
CA SER A 106 -1.11 18.58 9.49
C SER A 106 -0.17 17.67 10.27
N GLU A 107 0.30 18.15 11.43
CA GLU A 107 1.11 17.37 12.37
C GLU A 107 0.39 16.08 12.79
N ARG A 108 -0.94 16.15 12.94
CA ARG A 108 -1.77 14.96 13.18
C ARG A 108 -1.61 13.95 12.04
N ILE A 109 -1.79 14.37 10.78
CA ILE A 109 -1.65 13.46 9.63
C ILE A 109 -0.22 12.93 9.52
N ALA A 110 0.79 13.74 9.79
CA ALA A 110 2.17 13.29 9.80
C ALA A 110 2.38 12.15 10.81
N ASN A 111 1.90 12.32 12.05
CA ASN A 111 1.96 11.30 13.09
C ASN A 111 1.17 10.03 12.74
N ILE A 112 0.03 10.17 12.06
CA ILE A 112 -0.77 9.05 11.53
C ILE A 112 0.06 8.23 10.54
N VAL A 113 0.67 8.89 9.54
CA VAL A 113 1.49 8.22 8.52
C VAL A 113 2.69 7.51 9.15
N PHE A 114 3.38 8.17 10.10
CA PHE A 114 4.52 7.57 10.80
C PHE A 114 4.13 6.37 11.67
N SER A 115 3.12 6.54 12.52
CA SER A 115 2.64 5.47 13.41
C SER A 115 2.09 4.29 12.62
N THR A 116 1.48 4.55 11.46
CA THR A 116 0.99 3.50 10.58
C THR A 116 2.12 2.66 10.02
N ILE A 117 3.24 3.25 9.60
CA ILE A 117 4.37 2.48 9.07
C ILE A 117 5.09 1.70 10.17
N GLU A 118 5.25 2.28 11.35
CA GLU A 118 5.79 1.56 12.51
C GLU A 118 4.84 0.43 12.96
N LYS A 119 3.52 0.66 12.94
CA LYS A 119 2.51 -0.36 13.24
C LYS A 119 2.52 -1.46 12.18
N ALA A 120 2.55 -1.09 10.91
CA ALA A 120 2.48 -2.01 9.80
C ALA A 120 3.74 -2.90 9.75
N THR A 121 4.94 -2.33 9.98
CA THR A 121 6.18 -3.11 10.13
C THR A 121 6.18 -4.06 11.34
N ARG A 122 5.34 -3.81 12.34
CA ARG A 122 5.15 -4.70 13.51
C ARG A 122 4.08 -5.78 13.30
N GLU A 123 2.96 -5.40 12.72
CA GLU A 123 1.74 -6.21 12.69
C GLU A 123 1.61 -7.04 11.42
N TYR A 124 2.28 -6.65 10.34
CA TYR A 124 2.21 -7.33 9.04
C TYR A 124 3.62 -7.76 8.58
N PRO A 125 4.25 -8.73 9.27
CA PRO A 125 5.63 -9.10 9.03
C PRO A 125 5.87 -9.74 7.66
N GLU A 126 4.82 -10.26 7.01
CA GLU A 126 4.94 -11.01 5.75
C GLU A 126 5.40 -10.13 4.58
N TRP A 127 4.89 -8.90 4.47
CA TRP A 127 5.40 -7.96 3.47
C TRP A 127 6.66 -7.22 3.94
N ALA A 128 6.82 -7.06 5.25
CA ALA A 128 7.96 -6.33 5.82
C ALA A 128 9.29 -7.12 5.71
N ARG A 129 9.22 -8.40 5.32
CA ARG A 129 10.36 -9.29 5.09
C ARG A 129 10.43 -9.66 3.63
N VAL A 130 11.65 -9.84 3.13
CA VAL A 130 11.83 -10.50 1.83
C VAL A 130 11.57 -11.99 2.03
N ASP A 131 10.38 -12.47 1.64
CA ASP A 131 10.03 -13.89 1.68
C ASP A 131 10.88 -14.68 0.66
N PRO A 132 11.60 -15.74 1.07
CA PRO A 132 12.29 -16.65 0.16
C PRO A 132 11.38 -17.26 -0.92
N GLY A 133 10.08 -17.41 -0.65
CA GLY A 133 9.09 -17.92 -1.60
C GLY A 133 8.74 -16.95 -2.73
N HIS A 134 8.90 -15.64 -2.51
CA HIS A 134 8.58 -14.58 -3.48
C HIS A 134 9.57 -13.41 -3.34
N PRO A 135 10.87 -13.62 -3.65
CA PRO A 135 11.96 -12.75 -3.23
C PRO A 135 12.12 -11.54 -4.15
N SER A 136 11.19 -10.58 -4.08
CA SER A 136 11.43 -9.25 -4.65
C SER A 136 11.98 -8.33 -3.59
N ILE A 137 13.14 -7.71 -3.87
CA ILE A 137 13.70 -6.65 -3.02
C ILE A 137 12.75 -5.44 -2.91
N GLY A 138 11.77 -5.29 -3.81
CA GLY A 138 10.73 -4.26 -3.77
C GLY A 138 9.61 -4.53 -2.76
N THR A 139 9.43 -5.79 -2.33
CA THR A 139 8.31 -6.27 -1.52
C THR A 139 8.08 -5.43 -0.25
N PRO A 140 9.10 -5.14 0.58
CA PRO A 140 8.90 -4.29 1.76
C PRO A 140 8.40 -2.88 1.44
N ALA A 141 8.93 -2.23 0.40
CA ALA A 141 8.52 -0.88 0.03
C ALA A 141 7.11 -0.84 -0.56
N SER A 142 6.73 -1.83 -1.37
CA SER A 142 5.38 -1.95 -1.92
C SER A 142 4.36 -2.24 -0.83
N GLY A 143 4.68 -3.14 0.11
CA GLY A 143 3.84 -3.40 1.29
C GLY A 143 3.63 -2.16 2.13
N ALA A 144 4.71 -1.45 2.47
CA ALA A 144 4.63 -0.19 3.20
C ALA A 144 3.80 0.88 2.47
N LEU A 145 3.87 0.93 1.13
CA LEU A 145 3.05 1.82 0.32
C LEU A 145 1.57 1.43 0.37
N ILE A 146 1.22 0.16 0.14
CA ILE A 146 -0.17 -0.29 0.02
C ILE A 146 -0.86 -0.33 1.40
N GLU A 147 -0.29 -1.07 2.35
CA GLU A 147 -0.83 -1.23 3.72
C GLU A 147 -0.74 0.08 4.50
N GLY A 148 0.38 0.79 4.35
CA GLY A 148 0.54 2.09 5.00
C GLY A 148 -0.48 3.12 4.51
N PHE A 149 -0.81 3.08 3.21
CA PHE A 149 -1.83 3.96 2.67
C PHE A 149 -3.24 3.53 3.10
N GLY A 150 -3.57 2.24 3.09
CA GLY A 150 -4.86 1.74 3.56
C GLY A 150 -5.16 2.11 5.02
N ALA A 151 -4.17 1.96 5.91
CA ALA A 151 -4.32 2.39 7.30
C ALA A 151 -4.36 3.91 7.46
N PHE A 152 -3.64 4.68 6.62
CA PHE A 152 -3.83 6.14 6.55
C PHE A 152 -5.27 6.52 6.18
N LEU A 153 -5.88 5.84 5.19
CA LEU A 153 -7.30 6.04 4.85
C LEU A 153 -8.21 5.74 6.03
N GLY A 154 -7.98 4.63 6.74
CA GLY A 154 -8.77 4.27 7.91
C GLY A 154 -8.76 5.34 9.02
N GLN A 155 -7.58 5.93 9.27
CA GLN A 155 -7.44 6.98 10.28
C GLN A 155 -8.01 8.33 9.84
N LEU A 156 -8.02 8.63 8.54
CA LEU A 156 -8.71 9.80 7.98
C LEU A 156 -10.23 9.72 8.14
N GLU A 157 -10.79 8.52 8.04
CA GLU A 157 -12.24 8.35 8.06
C GLU A 157 -12.85 8.43 9.46
N ASN A 158 -12.18 7.91 10.50
CA ASN A 158 -12.87 7.60 11.76
C ASN A 158 -12.12 8.02 13.04
N ASP A 159 -11.43 9.17 13.02
CA ASP A 159 -10.92 9.85 14.22
C ASP A 159 -10.15 8.94 15.22
N ASN A 160 -9.39 7.97 14.69
CA ASN A 160 -8.59 6.98 15.42
C ASN A 160 -9.36 5.80 16.06
N ASN A 161 -10.58 5.45 15.60
CA ASN A 161 -11.19 4.17 15.99
C ASN A 161 -10.35 3.00 15.39
N PRO A 162 -9.69 2.16 16.23
CA PRO A 162 -8.80 1.12 15.73
C PRO A 162 -9.50 0.04 14.90
N ASP A 163 -10.73 -0.33 15.27
CA ASP A 163 -11.49 -1.39 14.60
C ASP A 163 -11.90 -0.95 13.20
N ILE A 164 -12.39 0.29 13.07
CA ILE A 164 -12.77 0.83 11.77
C ILE A 164 -11.53 1.10 10.91
N THR A 165 -10.42 1.55 11.52
CA THR A 165 -9.15 1.71 10.81
C THR A 165 -8.69 0.39 10.19
N ALA A 166 -8.78 -0.71 10.95
CA ALA A 166 -8.43 -2.04 10.45
C ALA A 166 -9.38 -2.51 9.33
N GLN A 167 -10.69 -2.26 9.46
CA GLN A 167 -11.68 -2.59 8.43
C GLN A 167 -11.44 -1.84 7.12
N VAL A 168 -11.19 -0.52 7.19
CA VAL A 168 -10.87 0.29 6.00
C VAL A 168 -9.56 -0.16 5.37
N ASN A 169 -8.51 -0.41 6.19
CA ASN A 169 -7.24 -0.90 5.69
C ASN A 169 -7.41 -2.21 4.91
N ARG A 170 -8.02 -3.21 5.54
CA ARG A 170 -8.20 -4.53 4.94
C ARG A 170 -9.04 -4.48 3.66
N ALA A 171 -10.11 -3.70 3.66
CA ALA A 171 -10.94 -3.50 2.46
C ALA A 171 -10.16 -2.80 1.34
N TYR A 172 -9.31 -1.81 1.68
CA TYR A 172 -8.47 -1.12 0.72
C TYR A 172 -7.43 -2.05 0.08
N VAL A 173 -6.70 -2.82 0.89
CA VAL A 173 -5.65 -3.73 0.41
C VAL A 173 -6.24 -4.76 -0.54
N LYS A 174 -7.32 -5.46 -0.14
CA LYS A 174 -7.98 -6.43 -1.02
C LYS A 174 -8.51 -5.81 -2.30
N ALA A 175 -9.19 -4.67 -2.21
CA ALA A 175 -9.69 -3.96 -3.38
C ALA A 175 -8.55 -3.56 -4.33
N PHE A 176 -7.42 -3.10 -3.78
CA PHE A 176 -6.23 -2.75 -4.56
C PHE A 176 -5.70 -3.98 -5.31
N GLU A 177 -5.57 -5.11 -4.64
CA GLU A 177 -5.08 -6.37 -5.20
C GLU A 177 -6.02 -6.95 -6.27
N GLU A 178 -7.35 -6.91 -6.06
CA GLU A 178 -8.35 -7.30 -7.05
C GLU A 178 -8.17 -6.54 -8.38
N VAL A 179 -7.99 -5.22 -8.30
CA VAL A 179 -7.77 -4.38 -9.49
C VAL A 179 -6.37 -4.61 -10.07
N LEU A 180 -5.33 -4.73 -9.23
CA LEU A 180 -3.95 -4.92 -9.65
C LEU A 180 -3.78 -6.18 -10.49
N ILE A 181 -4.24 -7.33 -10.01
CA ILE A 181 -4.12 -8.61 -10.72
C ILE A 181 -5.01 -8.65 -11.98
N THR A 182 -6.10 -7.90 -11.99
CA THR A 182 -7.04 -7.88 -13.11
C THR A 182 -6.59 -6.96 -14.24
N GLU A 183 -6.07 -5.78 -13.92
CA GLU A 183 -5.83 -4.70 -14.90
C GLU A 183 -4.35 -4.38 -15.13
N LYS A 184 -3.47 -4.80 -14.21
CA LYS A 184 -2.04 -4.51 -14.24
C LYS A 184 -1.18 -5.77 -13.98
N PRO A 185 -1.39 -6.89 -14.71
CA PRO A 185 -0.69 -8.15 -14.46
C PRO A 185 0.83 -8.09 -14.68
N SER A 186 1.33 -7.12 -15.44
CA SER A 186 2.77 -6.90 -15.64
C SER A 186 3.41 -5.96 -14.62
N SER A 187 2.63 -5.41 -13.68
CA SER A 187 3.14 -4.42 -12.74
C SER A 187 4.17 -5.04 -11.79
N PRO A 188 5.29 -4.34 -11.50
CA PRO A 188 6.21 -4.76 -10.46
C PRO A 188 5.56 -4.79 -9.06
N LEU A 189 4.46 -4.05 -8.84
CA LEU A 189 3.68 -4.17 -7.60
C LEU A 189 3.02 -5.55 -7.48
N LEU A 190 2.53 -6.14 -8.58
CA LEU A 190 1.88 -7.45 -8.51
C LEU A 190 2.89 -8.54 -8.15
N LYS A 191 4.12 -8.46 -8.69
CA LYS A 191 5.20 -9.40 -8.35
C LYS A 191 5.50 -9.43 -6.85
N ASP A 192 5.38 -8.27 -6.21
CA ASP A 192 5.65 -8.10 -4.79
C ASP A 192 4.52 -8.64 -3.89
N VAL A 193 3.25 -8.45 -4.30
CA VAL A 193 2.09 -8.84 -3.46
C VAL A 193 1.54 -10.24 -3.75
N ILE A 194 1.88 -10.84 -4.90
CA ILE A 194 1.28 -12.12 -5.31
C ILE A 194 1.54 -13.25 -4.31
N GLY A 195 2.67 -13.21 -3.60
CA GLY A 195 2.97 -14.18 -2.55
C GLY A 195 1.91 -14.17 -1.44
N TRP A 196 1.51 -12.98 -1.00
CA TRP A 196 0.52 -12.79 0.05
C TRP A 196 -0.89 -13.12 -0.47
N MET A 197 -1.18 -12.71 -1.71
CA MET A 197 -2.44 -13.09 -2.37
C MET A 197 -2.59 -14.62 -2.48
N LYS A 198 -1.50 -15.38 -2.65
CA LYS A 198 -1.54 -16.85 -2.62
C LYS A 198 -1.82 -17.40 -1.23
N THR A 199 -1.21 -16.83 -0.18
CA THR A 199 -1.47 -17.21 1.22
C THR A 199 -2.93 -16.97 1.60
N GLU A 200 -3.50 -15.86 1.15
CA GLU A 200 -4.86 -15.42 1.44
C GLU A 200 -5.82 -15.69 0.28
N LYS A 201 -5.52 -16.69 -0.57
CA LYS A 201 -6.26 -16.89 -1.82
C LYS A 201 -7.77 -17.09 -1.60
N GLU A 202 -8.13 -17.91 -0.63
CA GLU A 202 -9.53 -18.25 -0.28
C GLU A 202 -10.33 -17.02 0.21
N ASP A 203 -9.62 -15.95 0.52
CA ASP A 203 -10.13 -14.70 1.04
C ASP A 203 -10.60 -13.77 -0.09
N PHE A 204 -10.36 -14.10 -1.36
CA PHE A 204 -10.74 -13.35 -2.57
C PHE A 204 -11.97 -13.93 -3.29
N PRO A 205 -12.62 -13.19 -4.21
CA PRO A 205 -13.65 -13.75 -5.09
C PRO A 205 -13.09 -14.84 -6.02
N LYS A 206 -13.93 -15.80 -6.40
CA LYS A 206 -13.50 -16.96 -7.22
C LYS A 206 -12.79 -16.60 -8.53
N ALA A 207 -13.22 -15.52 -9.17
CA ALA A 207 -12.60 -15.03 -10.40
C ALA A 207 -11.15 -14.55 -10.18
N ILE A 208 -10.86 -14.03 -8.99
CA ILE A 208 -9.53 -13.57 -8.57
C ILE A 208 -8.68 -14.77 -8.12
N GLU A 209 -9.25 -15.74 -7.39
CA GLU A 209 -8.56 -16.99 -7.06
C GLU A 209 -7.99 -17.67 -8.31
N LEU A 210 -8.77 -17.77 -9.39
CA LEU A 210 -8.34 -18.35 -10.66
C LEU A 210 -7.19 -17.57 -11.30
N LYS A 211 -7.18 -16.23 -11.16
CA LYS A 211 -6.08 -15.39 -11.65
C LYS A 211 -4.81 -15.60 -10.82
N ILE A 212 -4.95 -15.75 -9.50
CA ILE A 212 -3.82 -16.06 -8.60
C ILE A 212 -3.19 -17.40 -8.99
N ASP A 213 -4.02 -18.43 -9.24
CA ASP A 213 -3.54 -19.78 -9.59
C ASP A 213 -2.86 -19.85 -10.96
N THR A 214 -3.25 -18.97 -11.90
CA THR A 214 -2.67 -18.92 -13.25
C THR A 214 -1.51 -17.94 -13.38
N PHE A 215 -1.18 -17.21 -12.31
CA PHE A 215 -0.07 -16.28 -12.30
C PHE A 215 1.27 -17.04 -12.16
N HIS A 216 1.93 -17.23 -13.30
CA HIS A 216 3.29 -17.76 -13.38
C HIS A 216 4.28 -16.60 -13.51
N GLN A 217 5.28 -16.56 -12.62
CA GLN A 217 6.43 -15.65 -12.73
C GLN A 217 7.48 -16.25 -13.67
#